data_AF-A0A6C0KPZ4-F1
#
_entry.id   AF-A0A6C0KPZ4-F1
#
_cell.length_a   1.000
_cell.length_b   1.000
_cell.length_c   1.000
_cell.angle_alpha   90.00
_cell.angle_beta   90.00
_cell.angle_gamma   90.00
#
_symmetry.space_group_name_H-M   'P 1'
#
loop_
_entity.id
_entity.type
_entity.pdbx_description
1 polymer ?
#
loop_
_entity_poly.entity_id
_entity_poly.type
_entity_poly.pdbx_seq_one_letter_code
_entity_poly.pdbx_strand_id
1 'polypeptide(L)'
;MYWTKELQIDIASCLILGVIFFIVDISSFNYKNKSVYPILLLHHILNIFAQFGFLARDKNVLIIYIFTPLLVILHWATNGNKCFLTEMVNKACGTHERFRDIWYLLGFKNLKHYTELHYGYLFVAWIIAVIRYIKLS
;
A
#
# COMPACT_ATOMS: atom_id res chain seq x y z
N MET A 1 3.35 13.12 29.11
CA MET A 1 2.95 12.03 28.20
C MET A 1 1.74 12.52 27.39
N TYR A 2 1.98 13.29 26.33
CA TYR A 2 0.95 13.96 25.52
C TYR A 2 1.01 13.41 24.08
N TRP A 3 0.21 12.39 23.77
CA TRP A 3 -0.02 11.88 22.41
C TRP A 3 -1.54 11.81 22.12
N THR A 4 -2.32 12.79 22.59
CA THR A 4 -3.79 12.66 22.63
C THR A 4 -4.55 13.20 21.42
N LYS A 5 -3.89 13.56 20.31
CA LYS A 5 -4.57 13.89 19.03
C LYS A 5 -3.74 13.53 17.79
N GLU A 6 -3.08 12.37 17.78
CA GLU A 6 -2.45 11.90 16.54
C GLU A 6 -3.51 11.50 15.51
N LEU A 7 -3.24 11.74 14.23
CA LEU A 7 -4.02 11.22 13.12
C LEU A 7 -4.05 9.69 13.22
N GLN A 8 -5.23 9.12 13.44
CA GLN A 8 -5.44 7.68 13.54
C GLN A 8 -6.12 7.20 12.27
N ILE A 9 -5.63 6.07 11.73
CA ILE A 9 -6.33 5.35 10.67
C ILE A 9 -7.01 4.14 11.29
N ASP A 10 -8.25 3.89 10.89
CA ASP A 10 -8.95 2.64 11.15
C ASP A 10 -9.15 1.86 9.85
N ILE A 11 -9.72 0.66 9.97
CA ILE A 11 -9.99 -0.21 8.81
C ILE A 11 -10.94 0.52 7.83
N ALA A 12 -11.95 1.23 8.34
CA ALA A 12 -12.90 1.96 7.51
C ALA A 12 -12.20 3.04 6.66
N SER A 13 -11.27 3.77 7.26
CA SER A 13 -10.45 4.78 6.59
C SER A 13 -9.56 4.15 5.51
N CYS A 14 -8.97 2.99 5.78
CA CYS A 14 -8.20 2.24 4.77
C CYS A 14 -9.07 1.83 3.58
N LEU A 15 -10.30 1.36 3.84
CA LEU A 15 -11.26 0.98 2.80
C LEU A 15 -11.69 2.18 1.97
N ILE A 16 -12.06 3.29 2.60
CA ILE A 16 -12.49 4.52 1.92
C ILE A 16 -11.36 5.06 1.03
N LEU A 17 -10.15 5.20 1.57
CA LEU A 17 -9.01 5.66 0.78
C LEU A 17 -8.68 4.67 -0.35
N GLY A 18 -8.73 3.36 -0.09
CA GLY A 18 -8.52 2.34 -1.13
C GLY A 18 -9.51 2.46 -2.29
N VAL A 19 -10.79 2.70 -2.00
CA VAL A 19 -11.83 2.94 -3.01
C VAL A 19 -11.58 4.25 -3.77
N ILE A 20 -11.22 5.34 -3.08
CA ILE A 20 -10.91 6.62 -3.71
C ILE A 20 -9.74 6.47 -4.70
N PHE A 21 -8.63 5.85 -4.28
CA PHE A 21 -7.47 5.64 -5.13
C PHE A 21 -7.75 4.69 -6.29
N PHE A 22 -8.58 3.67 -6.07
CA PHE A 22 -9.07 2.82 -7.14
C PHE A 22 -9.86 3.61 -8.19
N ILE A 23 -10.80 4.47 -7.77
CA ILE A 23 -11.59 5.33 -8.68
C ILE A 23 -10.66 6.27 -9.47
N VAL A 24 -9.67 6.87 -8.80
CA VAL A 24 -8.68 7.73 -9.46
C VAL A 24 -7.87 6.94 -10.51
N ASP A 25 -7.43 5.72 -10.20
CA ASP A 25 -6.67 4.89 -11.14
C ASP A 25 -7.52 4.50 -12.36
N ILE A 26 -8.74 3.98 -12.19
CA ILE A 26 -9.59 3.60 -13.33
C ILE A 26 -10.11 4.78 -14.15
N SER A 27 -10.17 6.00 -13.57
CA SER A 27 -10.52 7.21 -14.31
C SER A 27 -9.34 7.81 -15.07
N SER A 28 -8.12 7.59 -14.57
CA SER A 28 -6.88 8.07 -15.19
C SER A 28 -6.34 7.13 -16.27
N PHE A 29 -6.70 5.85 -16.22
CA PHE A 29 -6.13 4.83 -17.11
C PHE A 29 -7.21 3.98 -17.76
N ASN A 30 -7.11 3.79 -19.08
CA ASN A 30 -8.06 2.99 -19.85
C ASN A 30 -7.72 1.50 -19.78
N TYR A 31 -8.33 0.79 -18.83
CA TYR A 31 -8.23 -0.66 -18.71
C TYR A 31 -9.14 -1.35 -19.72
N LYS A 32 -8.54 -2.04 -20.70
CA LYS A 32 -9.27 -2.78 -21.74
C LYS A 32 -10.16 -3.90 -21.17
N ASN A 33 -9.72 -4.53 -20.08
CA ASN A 33 -10.43 -5.64 -19.45
C ASN A 33 -10.98 -5.24 -18.08
N LYS A 34 -12.30 -5.01 -17.99
CA LYS A 34 -12.97 -4.62 -16.73
C LYS A 34 -13.04 -5.74 -15.69
N SER A 35 -12.77 -7.01 -16.06
CA SER A 35 -12.75 -8.12 -15.10
C SER A 35 -11.64 -7.98 -14.06
N VAL A 36 -10.65 -7.10 -14.29
CA VAL A 36 -9.54 -6.85 -13.36
C VAL A 36 -9.93 -5.91 -12.21
N TYR A 37 -11.09 -5.25 -12.29
CA TYR A 37 -11.49 -4.22 -11.32
C TYR A 37 -11.52 -4.71 -9.86
N PRO A 38 -12.07 -5.91 -9.55
CA PRO A 38 -12.04 -6.41 -8.18
C PRO A 38 -10.61 -6.63 -7.66
N ILE A 39 -9.71 -7.14 -8.50
CA ILE A 39 -8.30 -7.37 -8.17
C ILE A 39 -7.60 -6.02 -7.93
N LEU A 40 -7.87 -5.04 -8.79
CA LEU A 40 -7.29 -3.71 -8.70
C LEU A 40 -7.78 -2.97 -7.44
N LEU A 41 -9.07 -3.07 -7.11
CA LEU A 41 -9.63 -2.54 -5.87
C LEU A 41 -8.97 -3.16 -4.64
N LEU A 42 -8.87 -4.50 -4.60
CA LEU A 42 -8.17 -5.19 -3.51
C LEU A 42 -6.72 -4.71 -3.39
N HIS A 43 -6.03 -4.55 -4.52
CA HIS A 43 -4.66 -4.06 -4.53
C HIS A 43 -4.54 -2.65 -3.95
N HIS A 44 -5.44 -1.73 -4.30
CA HIS A 44 -5.44 -0.38 -3.72
C HIS A 44 -5.73 -0.38 -2.22
N ILE A 45 -6.67 -1.21 -1.74
CA ILE A 45 -6.95 -1.37 -0.31
C ILE A 45 -5.70 -1.89 0.43
N LEU A 46 -5.06 -2.94 -0.08
CA LEU A 46 -3.84 -3.51 0.51
C LEU A 46 -2.69 -2.52 0.46
N ASN A 47 -2.56 -1.75 -0.62
CA ASN A 47 -1.54 -0.72 -0.73
C ASN A 47 -1.77 0.38 0.31
N ILE A 48 -2.99 0.91 0.45
CA ILE A 48 -3.30 1.90 1.50
C ILE A 48 -3.00 1.35 2.89
N PHE A 49 -3.36 0.08 3.15
CA PHE A 49 -3.03 -0.56 4.41
C PHE A 49 -1.52 -0.67 4.62
N ALA A 50 -0.74 -1.06 3.61
CA ALA A 50 0.72 -1.14 3.69
C ALA A 50 1.39 0.24 3.88
N GLN A 51 0.82 1.30 3.31
CA GLN A 51 1.33 2.66 3.48
C GLN A 51 0.99 3.22 4.85
N PHE A 52 -0.27 3.12 5.30
CA PHE A 52 -0.76 3.89 6.46
C PHE A 52 -1.12 3.04 7.67
N GLY A 53 -1.19 1.71 7.57
CA GLY A 53 -1.64 0.83 8.66
C GLY A 53 -0.80 0.92 9.94
N PHE A 54 0.44 1.43 9.87
CA PHE A 54 1.26 1.73 11.05
C PHE A 54 0.64 2.80 11.96
N LEU A 55 -0.35 3.57 11.48
CA LEU A 55 -1.12 4.57 12.23
C LEU A 55 -2.34 3.96 12.96
N ALA A 56 -2.56 2.65 12.86
CA ALA A 56 -3.69 1.99 13.49
C ALA A 56 -3.68 2.15 15.02
N ARG A 57 -4.85 2.36 15.62
CA ARG A 57 -5.01 2.39 17.09
C ARG A 57 -5.14 0.98 17.67
N ASP A 58 -5.82 0.11 16.94
CA ASP A 58 -6.09 -1.25 17.37
C ASP A 58 -4.80 -2.09 17.31
N LYS A 59 -4.51 -2.80 18.41
CA LYS A 59 -3.30 -3.60 18.57
C LYS A 59 -3.28 -4.82 17.63
N ASN A 60 -4.43 -5.41 17.36
CA ASN A 60 -4.56 -6.53 16.42
C ASN A 60 -4.31 -6.05 14.98
N VAL A 61 -4.76 -4.83 14.65
CA VAL A 61 -4.45 -4.23 13.34
C VAL A 61 -2.95 -3.91 13.22
N LEU A 62 -2.31 -3.41 14.28
CA LEU A 62 -0.86 -3.14 14.27
C LEU A 62 -0.02 -4.40 14.10
N ILE A 63 -0.38 -5.52 14.75
CA ILE A 63 0.38 -6.77 14.55
C ILE A 63 0.22 -7.30 13.13
N ILE A 64 -0.98 -7.22 12.53
CA ILE A 64 -1.19 -7.55 11.12
C ILE A 64 -0.34 -6.65 10.22
N TYR A 65 -0.29 -5.35 10.54
CA TYR A 65 0.57 -4.42 9.82
C TYR A 65 2.04 -4.79 9.93
N ILE A 66 2.57 -5.12 11.11
CA ILE A 66 4.01 -5.45 11.29
C ILE A 66 4.47 -6.57 10.34
N PHE A 67 3.64 -7.56 10.07
CA PHE A 67 3.96 -8.63 9.11
C PHE A 67 3.78 -8.22 7.64
N THR A 68 2.94 -7.21 7.35
CA THR A 68 2.56 -6.84 5.99
C THR A 68 3.73 -6.27 5.16
N PRO A 69 4.48 -5.23 5.57
CA PRO A 69 5.65 -4.74 4.83
C PRO A 69 6.72 -5.81 4.61
N LEU A 70 6.90 -6.75 5.56
CA LEU A 70 7.86 -7.84 5.39
C LEU A 70 7.47 -8.75 4.22
N LEU A 71 6.20 -9.14 4.15
CA LEU A 71 5.67 -9.93 3.04
C LEU A 71 5.74 -9.16 1.71
N VAL A 72 5.40 -7.88 1.72
CA VAL A 72 5.45 -7.02 0.51
C VAL A 72 6.88 -6.89 0.00
N ILE A 73 7.84 -6.57 0.87
CA ILE A 73 9.25 -6.39 0.50
C ILE A 73 9.83 -7.72 -0.01
N LEU A 74 9.57 -8.83 0.68
CA LEU A 74 10.06 -10.15 0.26
C LEU A 74 9.48 -10.54 -1.11
N HIS A 75 8.18 -10.31 -1.32
CA HIS A 75 7.52 -10.59 -2.59
C HIS A 75 8.09 -9.71 -3.72
N TRP A 76 8.31 -8.42 -3.47
CA TRP A 76 8.89 -7.52 -4.46
C TRP A 76 10.33 -7.88 -4.83
N ALA A 77 11.15 -8.22 -3.83
CA ALA A 77 12.54 -8.64 -4.03
C ALA A 77 12.64 -9.92 -4.87
N THR A 78 11.70 -10.85 -4.72
CA THR A 78 11.68 -12.13 -5.45
C THR A 78 11.00 -12.06 -6.81
N ASN A 79 10.30 -10.97 -7.11
CA ASN A 79 9.42 -10.87 -8.28
C ASN A 79 9.67 -9.62 -9.15
N GLY A 80 10.94 -9.19 -9.24
CA GLY A 80 11.33 -8.07 -10.11
C GLY A 80 10.61 -6.75 -9.81
N ASN A 81 10.35 -6.47 -8.53
CA ASN A 81 9.59 -5.31 -8.04
C ASN A 81 8.14 -5.25 -8.52
N LYS A 82 7.50 -6.42 -8.71
CA LYS A 82 6.07 -6.53 -9.03
C LYS A 82 5.34 -7.30 -7.94
N CYS A 83 4.17 -6.82 -7.54
CA CYS A 83 3.25 -7.59 -6.71
C CYS A 83 2.54 -8.65 -7.57
N PHE A 84 2.23 -9.81 -7.00
CA PHE A 84 1.44 -10.86 -7.67
C PHE A 84 0.13 -10.32 -8.26
N LEU A 85 -0.57 -9.44 -7.53
CA LEU A 85 -1.78 -8.78 -8.02
C LEU A 85 -1.51 -7.89 -9.23
N THR A 86 -0.35 -7.21 -9.29
CA THR A 86 0.07 -6.46 -10.50
C THR A 86 0.21 -7.40 -11.68
N GLU A 87 0.81 -8.56 -11.48
CA GLU A 87 1.04 -9.52 -12.56
C GLU A 87 -0.26 -10.13 -13.08
N MET A 88 -1.22 -10.41 -12.20
CA MET A 88 -2.56 -10.82 -12.59
C MET A 88 -3.24 -9.78 -13.49
N VAL A 89 -3.18 -8.50 -13.09
CA VAL A 89 -3.74 -7.39 -13.88
C VAL A 89 -3.02 -7.26 -15.22
N ASN A 90 -1.68 -7.28 -15.20
CA ASN A 90 -0.85 -7.21 -16.40
C ASN A 90 -1.15 -8.34 -17.39
N LYS A 91 -1.24 -9.58 -16.89
CA LYS A 91 -1.58 -10.75 -17.70
C LYS A 91 -2.98 -10.61 -18.32
N ALA A 92 -3.95 -10.14 -17.55
CA ALA A 92 -5.33 -9.96 -18.01
C ALA A 92 -5.50 -8.78 -18.99
N CYS A 93 -4.60 -7.79 -18.97
CA CYS A 93 -4.62 -6.62 -19.86
C CYS A 93 -3.62 -6.70 -21.02
N GLY A 94 -2.72 -7.69 -21.04
CA GLY A 94 -1.65 -7.80 -22.03
C GLY A 94 -0.59 -6.71 -21.89
N THR A 95 -0.28 -6.30 -20.66
CA THR A 95 0.67 -5.22 -20.34
C THR A 95 1.79 -5.70 -19.42
N HIS A 96 2.84 -4.88 -19.25
CA HIS A 96 3.96 -5.17 -18.34
C HIS A 96 4.27 -4.01 -17.38
N GLU A 97 3.23 -3.27 -17.00
CA GLU A 97 3.33 -2.06 -16.19
C GLU A 97 3.65 -2.36 -14.72
N ARG A 98 4.27 -1.40 -14.03
CA ARG A 98 4.39 -1.44 -12.57
C ARG A 98 3.05 -1.06 -11.93
N PHE A 99 2.83 -1.51 -10.69
CA PHE A 99 1.68 -1.04 -9.94
C PHE A 99 1.79 0.45 -9.67
N ARG A 100 0.66 1.15 -9.80
CA ARG A 100 0.57 2.60 -9.60
C ARG A 100 0.02 2.85 -8.21
N ASP A 101 0.91 2.83 -7.23
CA ASP A 101 0.56 3.16 -5.86
C ASP A 101 0.24 4.66 -5.68
N ILE A 102 -0.14 5.02 -4.46
CA ILE A 102 -0.42 6.41 -4.07
C ILE A 102 0.73 7.37 -4.44
N TRP A 103 1.99 6.97 -4.25
CA TRP A 103 3.14 7.81 -4.57
C TRP A 103 3.28 8.01 -6.07
N TYR A 104 3.05 6.97 -6.86
CA TYR A 104 3.01 7.05 -8.31
C TYR A 104 1.94 8.04 -8.77
N LEU A 105 0.72 7.94 -8.22
CA LEU A 105 -0.41 8.80 -8.56
C LEU A 105 -0.21 10.26 -8.11
N LEU A 106 0.51 10.48 -7.02
CA LEU A 106 0.93 11.81 -6.56
C LEU A 106 2.11 12.41 -7.37
N GLY A 107 2.61 11.69 -8.38
CA GLY A 107 3.64 12.20 -9.29
C GLY A 107 5.09 11.89 -8.89
N PHE A 108 5.32 11.14 -7.80
CA PHE A 108 6.67 10.75 -7.37
C PHE A 108 7.35 9.74 -8.29
N LYS A 109 6.63 9.20 -9.29
CA LYS A 109 7.14 8.26 -10.29
C LYS A 109 8.35 8.74 -11.07
N ASN A 110 8.54 10.07 -11.16
CA ASN A 110 9.64 10.69 -11.91
C ASN A 110 10.90 10.90 -11.05
N LEU A 111 10.88 10.54 -9.77
CA LEU A 111 12.06 10.64 -8.91
C LEU A 111 13.08 9.57 -9.27
N LYS A 112 14.35 10.00 -9.44
CA LYS A 112 15.48 9.13 -9.78
C LYS A 112 15.66 7.96 -8.80
N HIS A 113 15.37 8.18 -7.52
CA HIS A 113 15.54 7.20 -6.44
C HIS A 113 14.20 6.79 -5.81
N TYR A 114 13.13 6.72 -6.61
CA TYR A 114 11.79 6.41 -6.14
C TYR A 114 11.74 5.07 -5.36
N THR A 115 12.39 4.02 -5.86
CA THR A 115 12.35 2.69 -5.23
C THR A 115 13.01 2.71 -3.85
N GLU A 116 14.18 3.35 -3.74
CA GLU A 116 14.93 3.46 -2.49
C GLU A 116 14.18 4.31 -1.47
N LEU A 117 13.57 5.41 -1.91
CA LEU A 117 12.72 6.25 -1.05
C LEU A 117 11.48 5.49 -0.56
N HIS A 118 10.84 4.72 -1.45
CA HIS A 118 9.68 3.92 -1.09
C HIS A 118 10.04 2.84 -0.06
N TYR A 119 11.18 2.16 -0.23
CA TYR A 119 11.63 1.15 0.73
C TYR A 119 12.04 1.77 2.06
N GLY A 120 12.74 2.91 2.02
CA GLY A 120 13.07 3.68 3.22
C GLY A 120 11.82 4.11 3.99
N TYR A 121 10.79 4.58 3.28
CA TYR A 121 9.50 4.90 3.89
C TYR A 121 8.85 3.69 4.57
N LEU A 122 8.73 2.56 3.86
CA LEU A 122 8.12 1.35 4.43
C LEU A 122 8.91 0.84 5.65
N PHE A 123 10.23 0.93 5.62
CA PHE A 123 11.09 0.54 6.74
C PHE A 123 10.89 1.44 7.97
N VAL A 124 10.83 2.77 7.77
CA VAL A 124 10.55 3.72 8.86
C VAL A 124 9.14 3.50 9.44
N ALA A 125 8.13 3.34 8.57
CA ALA A 125 6.75 3.04 8.99
C ALA A 125 6.68 1.74 9.79
N TRP A 126 7.41 0.71 9.39
CA TRP A 126 7.53 -0.56 10.11
C TRP A 126 8.16 -0.39 11.50
N ILE A 127 9.26 0.37 11.63
CA ILE A 127 9.86 0.69 12.94
C ILE A 127 8.86 1.40 13.85
N ILE A 128 8.13 2.39 13.31
CA ILE A 128 7.10 3.12 14.08
C ILE A 128 6.01 2.16 14.56
N ALA A 129 5.54 1.25 13.70
CA ALA A 129 4.53 0.25 14.08
C ALA A 129 5.00 -0.63 15.25
N VAL A 130 6.24 -1.11 15.22
CA VAL A 130 6.82 -1.93 16.30
C VAL A 130 6.89 -1.14 17.61
N ILE A 131 7.40 0.09 17.57
CA ILE A 131 7.47 0.96 18.77
C ILE A 131 6.07 1.20 19.34
N ARG A 132 5.07 1.47 18.49
CA ARG A 132 3.69 1.70 18.92
C ARG A 132 3.07 0.43 19.50
N TYR A 133 3.32 -0.73 18.91
CA TYR A 133 2.83 -2.01 19.42
C TYR A 133 3.35 -2.30 20.84
N ILE A 134 4.64 -2.07 21.09
CA ILE A 134 5.28 -2.23 22.41
C ILE A 134 4.71 -1.23 23.43
N LYS A 135 4.36 -0.01 23.02
CA LYS A 135 3.77 0.99 23.94
C LYS A 135 2.30 0.76 24.27
N LEU A 136 1.60 -0.05 23.47
CA LEU A 136 0.20 -0.42 23.68
C LEU A 136 0.06 -1.75 24.45
N SER A 137 1.15 -2.43 24.79
CA SER A 137 1.18 -3.59 25.71
C SER A 137 1.41 -3.14 27.14
#